data_AF-F3M997-F1
#
_entry.id   AF-F3M997-F1
#
_cell.length_a   1.000
_cell.length_b   1.000
_cell.length_c   1.000
_cell.angle_alpha   90.00
_cell.angle_beta   90.00
_cell.angle_gamma   90.00
#
_symmetry.space_group_name_H-M   'P 1'
#
loop_
_entity.id
_entity.type
_entity.pdbx_description
1 polymer ?
#
loop_
_entity_poly.entity_id
_entity_poly.type
_entity_poly.pdbx_seq_one_letter_code
_entity_poly.pdbx_strand_id
1 'polypeptide(L)'
;KVVTNDFNLNKVCELQGVSVLNINDLANAVKPVVLPGEEILVQIIKDGKEHGQGVAYLDDGTMIVVEGGREYIGTMMEVLVTSVLQTSAGRMIFAKPKLLEKAQ
;
A
#
# COMPACT_ATOMS: atom_id res chain seq x y z
N LYS A 1 27.73 -17.83 -1.27
CA LYS A 1 26.63 -16.86 -1.12
C LYS A 1 27.19 -15.51 -1.53
N VAL A 2 26.55 -14.83 -2.48
CA VAL A 2 26.96 -13.50 -2.96
C VAL A 2 25.99 -12.47 -2.38
N VAL A 3 26.50 -11.34 -1.91
CA VAL A 3 25.68 -10.19 -1.49
C VAL A 3 25.87 -9.12 -2.55
N THR A 4 24.79 -8.73 -3.21
CA THR A 4 24.84 -7.74 -4.28
C THR A 4 23.56 -6.93 -4.33
N ASN A 5 23.65 -5.70 -4.84
CA ASN A 5 22.51 -4.83 -5.15
C ASN A 5 22.17 -4.82 -6.65
N ASP A 6 22.95 -5.54 -7.48
CA ASP A 6 22.79 -5.58 -8.93
C ASP A 6 21.75 -6.64 -9.35
N PHE A 7 20.65 -6.17 -9.93
CA PHE A 7 19.52 -7.00 -10.35
C PHE A 7 19.88 -7.98 -11.49
N ASN A 8 20.77 -7.58 -12.40
CA ASN A 8 21.14 -8.44 -13.53
C ASN A 8 22.06 -9.57 -13.05
N LEU A 9 22.96 -9.26 -12.11
CA LEU A 9 23.83 -10.27 -11.50
C LEU A 9 23.03 -11.30 -10.69
N ASN A 10 21.93 -10.90 -10.03
CA ASN A 10 21.02 -11.85 -9.37
C ASN A 10 20.50 -12.92 -10.34
N LYS A 11 20.05 -12.50 -11.52
CA LYS A 11 19.45 -13.39 -12.53
C LYS A 11 20.48 -14.35 -13.11
N VAL A 12 21.71 -13.89 -13.30
CA VAL A 12 22.84 -14.74 -13.73
C VAL A 12 23.22 -15.72 -12.62
N CYS A 13 23.25 -15.29 -11.36
CA CYS A 13 23.58 -16.16 -10.22
C CYS A 13 22.52 -17.24 -9.97
N GLU A 14 21.23 -16.96 -10.14
CA GLU A 14 20.16 -17.98 -10.07
C GLU A 14 20.36 -19.09 -11.13
N LEU A 15 20.68 -18.71 -12.37
CA LEU A 15 20.97 -19.67 -13.45
C LEU A 15 22.22 -20.52 -13.17
N GLN A 16 23.15 -20.01 -12.38
CA GLN A 16 24.39 -20.68 -11.97
C GLN A 16 24.25 -21.41 -10.62
N GLY A 17 23.06 -21.43 -10.00
CA GLY A 17 22.81 -22.08 -8.71
C GLY A 17 23.47 -21.40 -7.51
N VAL A 18 23.89 -20.14 -7.64
CA VAL A 18 24.55 -19.38 -6.59
C VAL A 18 23.50 -18.60 -5.80
N SER A 19 23.30 -18.93 -4.52
CA SER A 19 22.37 -18.17 -3.66
C SER A 19 22.84 -16.73 -3.48
N VAL A 20 21.94 -15.79 -3.81
CA VAL A 20 22.16 -14.35 -3.66
C VAL A 20 21.29 -13.79 -2.53
N LEU A 21 21.91 -12.96 -1.70
CA LEU A 21 21.22 -12.09 -0.75
C LEU A 21 21.16 -10.70 -1.35
N ASN A 22 20.01 -10.36 -1.93
CA ASN A 22 19.74 -9.06 -2.51
C ASN A 22 19.29 -8.10 -1.41
N ILE A 23 20.07 -7.04 -1.20
CA ILE A 23 19.78 -6.04 -0.18
C ILE A 23 18.49 -5.26 -0.45
N ASN A 24 18.05 -5.17 -1.71
CA ASN A 24 16.78 -4.55 -2.08
C ASN A 24 15.57 -5.37 -1.59
N ASP A 25 15.69 -6.70 -1.58
CA ASP A 25 14.60 -7.59 -1.14
C ASP A 25 14.44 -7.49 0.38
N LEU A 26 15.55 -7.41 1.10
CA LEU A 26 15.54 -7.13 2.54
C LEU A 26 14.92 -5.75 2.83
N ALA A 27 15.31 -4.71 2.10
CA ALA A 27 14.77 -3.37 2.28
C ALA A 27 13.26 -3.28 2.00
N ASN A 28 12.74 -4.08 1.07
CA ASN A 28 11.29 -4.19 0.84
C ASN A 28 10.58 -4.99 1.95
N ALA A 29 11.22 -6.02 2.51
CA ALA A 29 10.64 -6.88 3.54
C ALA A 29 10.42 -6.18 4.90
N VAL A 30 11.12 -5.07 5.17
CA VAL A 30 10.96 -4.28 6.42
C VAL A 30 9.97 -3.13 6.31
N LYS A 31 9.39 -2.87 5.13
CA LYS A 31 8.41 -1.78 4.97
C LYS A 31 7.12 -2.14 5.70
N PRO A 32 6.45 -1.21 6.41
CA PRO A 32 5.15 -1.45 7.00
C PRO A 32 4.18 -1.98 5.94
N VAL A 33 3.71 -3.22 6.13
CA VAL A 33 2.81 -3.88 5.19
C VAL A 33 1.40 -3.58 5.66
N VAL A 34 0.64 -2.89 4.81
CA VAL A 34 -0.81 -2.82 4.94
C VAL A 34 -1.40 -3.90 4.05
N LEU A 35 -2.28 -4.75 4.59
CA LEU A 35 -2.89 -5.87 3.89
C LEU A 35 -4.41 -5.68 3.70
N PRO A 36 -5.01 -6.27 2.65
CA PRO A 36 -6.46 -6.38 2.53
C PRO A 36 -7.08 -7.03 3.78
N GLY A 37 -8.15 -6.46 4.29
CA GLY A 37 -8.82 -6.86 5.52
C GLY A 37 -8.31 -6.19 6.79
N GLU A 38 -7.24 -5.39 6.72
CA GLU A 38 -6.80 -4.59 7.86
C GLU A 38 -7.65 -3.32 8.01
N GLU A 39 -7.84 -2.92 9.26
CA GLU A 39 -8.53 -1.70 9.64
C GLU A 39 -7.50 -0.62 9.97
N ILE A 40 -7.70 0.58 9.42
CA ILE A 40 -6.79 1.70 9.61
C ILE A 40 -7.59 2.95 9.90
N LEU A 41 -7.14 3.73 10.89
CA LEU A 41 -7.68 5.05 11.16
C LEU A 41 -6.96 6.08 10.26
N VAL A 42 -7.72 6.77 9.41
CA VAL A 42 -7.16 7.75 8.46
C VAL A 42 -7.94 9.05 8.47
N GLN A 43 -7.26 10.17 8.21
CA GLN A 43 -7.93 11.44 7.93
C GLN A 43 -8.21 11.56 6.45
N ILE A 44 -9.46 11.78 6.06
CA ILE A 44 -9.76 12.10 4.67
C ILE A 44 -9.35 13.56 4.42
N ILE A 45 -8.43 13.79 3.50
CA ILE A 45 -7.82 15.11 3.30
C ILE A 45 -8.49 15.85 2.14
N LYS A 46 -8.90 15.13 1.09
CA LYS A 46 -9.46 15.72 -0.12
C LYS A 46 -10.35 14.75 -0.91
N ASP A 47 -11.06 15.28 -1.89
CA ASP A 47 -11.77 14.48 -2.90
C ASP A 47 -10.82 13.59 -3.72
N GLY A 48 -11.30 12.40 -4.04
CA GLY A 48 -10.66 11.47 -4.97
C GLY A 48 -11.00 11.73 -6.42
N LYS A 49 -10.50 10.86 -7.29
CA LYS A 49 -10.66 11.01 -8.74
C LYS A 49 -12.08 10.67 -9.19
N GLU A 50 -12.67 9.63 -8.62
CA GLU A 50 -14.03 9.22 -8.95
C GLU A 50 -15.06 9.80 -7.98
N HIS A 51 -16.32 9.85 -8.41
CA HIS A 51 -17.39 10.39 -7.60
C HIS A 51 -17.54 9.63 -6.29
N GLY A 52 -17.62 10.36 -5.17
CA GLY A 52 -17.75 9.78 -3.84
C GLY A 52 -16.44 9.29 -3.21
N GLN A 53 -15.31 9.31 -3.93
CA GLN A 53 -14.02 8.95 -3.34
C GLN A 53 -13.47 10.07 -2.47
N GLY A 54 -12.84 9.67 -1.36
CA GLY A 54 -11.93 10.49 -0.57
C GLY A 54 -10.49 9.99 -0.70
N VAL A 55 -9.52 10.85 -0.44
CA VAL A 55 -8.10 10.51 -0.43
C VAL A 55 -7.51 10.83 0.94
N ALA A 56 -6.79 9.86 1.49
CA ALA A 56 -5.95 9.99 2.66
C ALA A 56 -4.50 9.61 2.30
N TYR A 57 -3.58 9.90 3.20
CA TYR A 57 -2.18 9.50 3.07
C TYR A 57 -1.72 8.90 4.38
N LEU A 58 -0.88 7.86 4.30
CA LEU A 58 -0.08 7.43 5.44
C LEU A 58 1.10 8.39 5.64
N ASP A 59 1.75 8.30 6.80
CA ASP A 59 2.92 9.11 7.17
C ASP A 59 4.10 8.92 6.20
N ASP A 60 4.19 7.77 5.53
CA ASP A 60 5.20 7.45 4.52
C ASP A 60 4.87 7.99 3.11
N GLY A 61 3.73 8.68 2.97
CA GLY A 61 3.24 9.22 1.70
C GLY A 61 2.46 8.22 0.84
N THR A 62 2.24 6.98 1.30
CA THR A 62 1.38 6.01 0.60
C THR A 62 -0.04 6.59 0.49
N MET A 63 -0.55 6.64 -0.74
CA MET A 63 -1.89 7.16 -1.00
C MET A 63 -2.95 6.11 -0.70
N ILE A 64 -3.95 6.48 0.09
CA ILE A 64 -5.13 5.67 0.41
C ILE A 64 -6.34 6.30 -0.28
N VAL A 65 -7.01 5.54 -1.14
CA VAL A 65 -8.24 5.92 -1.81
C VAL A 65 -9.41 5.24 -1.09
N VAL A 66 -10.32 6.04 -0.53
CA VAL A 66 -11.45 5.58 0.26
C VAL A 66 -12.75 5.77 -0.52
N GLU A 67 -13.40 4.68 -0.92
CA GLU A 67 -14.70 4.74 -1.59
C GLU A 67 -15.78 5.20 -0.61
N GLY A 68 -16.60 6.20 -0.98
CA GLY A 68 -17.54 6.84 -0.04
C GLY A 68 -16.88 7.77 0.97
N GLY A 69 -15.55 7.97 0.90
CA GLY A 69 -14.81 8.83 1.83
C GLY A 69 -15.09 10.33 1.64
N ARG A 70 -15.70 10.75 0.52
CA ARG A 70 -15.93 12.16 0.19
C ARG A 70 -16.74 12.90 1.26
N GLU A 71 -17.75 12.25 1.84
CA GLU A 71 -18.62 12.87 2.86
C GLU A 71 -17.90 13.08 4.19
N TYR A 72 -16.71 12.50 4.35
CA TYR A 72 -15.92 12.49 5.57
C TYR A 72 -14.64 13.33 5.45
N ILE A 73 -14.53 14.18 4.42
CA ILE A 73 -13.40 15.10 4.25
C ILE A 73 -13.22 15.98 5.50
N GLY A 74 -11.98 16.06 5.98
CA GLY A 74 -11.59 16.77 7.20
C GLY A 74 -11.71 15.94 8.48
N THR A 75 -12.38 14.78 8.44
CA THR A 75 -12.61 13.93 9.61
C THR A 75 -11.68 12.72 9.64
N MET A 76 -11.40 12.22 10.86
CA MET A 76 -10.72 10.95 11.08
C MET A 76 -11.74 9.81 11.06
N MET A 77 -11.50 8.76 10.28
CA MET A 77 -12.41 7.61 10.19
C MET A 77 -11.66 6.27 10.10
N GLU A 78 -12.26 5.21 10.64
CA GLU A 78 -11.80 3.84 10.43
C GLU A 78 -12.24 3.34 9.05
N VAL A 79 -11.26 2.90 8.27
CA VAL A 79 -11.47 2.30 6.95
C VAL A 79 -10.93 0.87 6.94
N LEU A 80 -11.63 0.00 6.23
CA LEU A 80 -11.17 -1.34 5.92
C LEU A 80 -10.45 -1.34 4.58
N VAL A 81 -9.23 -1.86 4.55
CA VAL A 81 -8.45 -2.01 3.33
C VAL A 81 -9.06 -3.11 2.46
N THR A 82 -9.41 -2.77 1.23
CA THR A 82 -9.99 -3.72 0.27
C THR A 82 -8.94 -4.29 -0.67
N SER A 83 -7.98 -3.47 -1.10
CA SER A 83 -6.89 -3.92 -1.97
C SER A 83 -5.69 -3.01 -1.91
N VAL A 84 -4.53 -3.53 -2.33
CA VAL A 84 -3.28 -2.79 -2.43
C VAL A 84 -2.74 -2.95 -3.85
N LEU A 85 -2.45 -1.82 -4.49
CA LEU A 85 -1.91 -1.76 -5.84
C LEU A 85 -0.51 -1.17 -5.81
N GLN A 86 0.47 -1.94 -6.28
CA GLN A 86 1.82 -1.45 -6.51
C GLN A 86 1.92 -0.86 -7.92
N THR A 87 2.36 0.38 -8.03
CA THR A 87 2.63 1.07 -9.30
C THR A 87 4.10 1.48 -9.38
N SER A 88 4.55 1.90 -10.56
CA SER A 88 5.90 2.45 -10.75
C SER A 88 6.15 3.74 -9.96
N ALA A 89 5.10 4.50 -9.64
CA ALA A 89 5.16 5.73 -8.85
C ALA A 89 5.10 5.47 -7.34
N GLY A 90 4.83 4.23 -6.91
CA GLY A 90 4.72 3.87 -5.50
C GLY A 90 3.52 2.96 -5.23
N ARG A 91 3.20 2.83 -3.94
CA ARG A 91 2.09 2.01 -3.45
C ARG A 91 0.82 2.83 -3.34
N MET A 92 -0.30 2.24 -3.74
CA MET A 92 -1.64 2.78 -3.56
C MET A 92 -2.49 1.76 -2.80
N ILE A 93 -3.27 2.22 -1.84
CA ILE A 93 -4.14 1.39 -1.03
C ILE A 93 -5.58 1.82 -1.32
N PHE A 94 -6.47 0.86 -1.47
CA PHE A 94 -7.90 1.10 -1.62
C PHE A 94 -8.61 0.60 -0.38
N ALA A 95 -9.59 1.38 0.09
CA ALA A 95 -10.31 1.10 1.32
C ALA A 95 -11.77 1.54 1.24
N LYS A 96 -12.58 1.08 2.20
CA LYS A 96 -13.97 1.48 2.39
C LYS A 96 -14.23 1.84 3.85
N PRO A 97 -15.15 2.77 4.16
CA PRO A 97 -15.56 3.05 5.53
C PRO A 97 -16.05 1.78 6.24
N LYS A 98 -15.50 1.47 7.40
CA LYS A 98 -15.88 0.28 8.19
C LYS A 98 -17.36 0.29 8.59
N LEU A 99 -17.94 1.46 8.81
CA LEU A 99 -19.36 1.63 9.12
C LEU A 99 -20.28 1.08 8.02
N LEU A 100 -19.84 1.06 6.77
CA LEU A 100 -20.61 0.55 5.63
C LEU A 100 -20.62 -0.98 5.57
N GLU A 101 -19.58 -1.66 6.07
CA GLU A 101 -19.51 -3.12 6.06
C GLU A 101 -20.49 -3.76 7.06
N LYS A 102 -20.74 -3.11 8.20
CA LYS A 102 -21.73 -3.59 9.18
C LYS A 102 -23.19 -3.51 8.70
N ALA A 103 -23.43 -2.82 7.59
CA ALA A 103 -24.77 -2.64 7.01
C ALA A 103 -25.04 -3.59 5.83
N GLN A 104 -24.12 -4.50 5.50
CA GLN A 104 -24.21 -5.44 4.38
C GLN A 104 -24.30 -6.91 4.82
#